data_AF-A0AA50T8C2-F1
#
_entry.id   AF-A0AA50T8C2-F1
#
_cell.length_a   1.000
_cell.length_b   1.000
_cell.length_c   1.000
_cell.angle_alpha   90.00
_cell.angle_beta   90.00
_cell.angle_gamma   90.00
#
_symmetry.space_group_name_H-M   'P 1'
#
loop_
_entity.id
_entity.type
_entity.pdbx_description
1 polymer ?
#
loop_
_entity_poly.entity_id
_entity_poly.type
_entity_poly.pdbx_seq_one_letter_code
_entity_poly.pdbx_strand_id
1 'polypeptide(L)'
;RYQWQGNAGTHFWHAHTGLQKLDGLYGSIVVRQPPSKDPNSHLYDYDLTTHVMLLSDWLHEDAAERYPGRLAVNTGQDPENVLINGKGQFRDPNTGFMTNTPLEV
;
A
#
# COMPACT_ATOMS: atom_id res chain seq x y z
N ARG A 1 -9.12 -17.76 14.60
CA ARG A 1 -9.35 -17.79 13.13
C ARG A 1 -10.39 -16.73 12.80
N TYR A 2 -10.12 -15.85 11.83
CA TYR A 2 -11.11 -14.86 11.37
C TYR A 2 -12.17 -15.53 10.48
N GLN A 3 -13.44 -15.17 10.67
CA GLN A 3 -14.58 -15.61 9.87
C GLN A 3 -15.48 -14.40 9.62
N TRP A 4 -15.86 -14.15 8.37
CA TRP A 4 -16.64 -12.98 7.97
C TRP A 4 -17.33 -13.24 6.62
N GLN A 5 -18.34 -12.41 6.30
CA GLN A 5 -18.98 -12.34 4.99
C GLN A 5 -18.76 -10.93 4.42
N GLY A 6 -18.39 -10.84 3.13
CA GLY A 6 -18.06 -9.59 2.48
C GLY A 6 -19.10 -9.13 1.47
N ASN A 7 -19.28 -7.82 1.33
CA ASN A 7 -19.95 -7.23 0.17
C ASN A 7 -18.96 -7.06 -1.00
N ALA A 8 -19.50 -7.07 -2.22
CA ALA A 8 -18.70 -6.85 -3.43
C ALA A 8 -17.97 -5.50 -3.40
N GLY A 9 -16.74 -5.47 -3.91
CA GLY A 9 -15.90 -4.28 -3.99
C GLY A 9 -14.40 -4.55 -3.78
N THR A 10 -13.61 -3.48 -3.88
CA THR A 10 -12.18 -3.45 -3.60
C THR A 10 -11.96 -2.96 -2.18
N HIS A 11 -11.43 -3.85 -1.33
CA HIS A 11 -11.12 -3.61 0.07
C HIS A 11 -9.62 -3.86 0.32
N PHE A 12 -9.16 -3.66 1.55
CA PHE A 12 -7.82 -4.01 1.99
C PHE A 12 -7.84 -4.48 3.46
N TRP A 13 -6.82 -5.21 3.85
CA TRP A 13 -6.55 -5.57 5.24
C TRP A 13 -5.22 -4.96 5.69
N HIS A 14 -5.07 -4.78 7.00
CA HIS A 14 -3.78 -4.47 7.60
C HIS A 14 -3.73 -4.94 9.04
N ALA A 15 -2.53 -5.11 9.58
CA ALA A 15 -2.34 -5.31 11.01
C ALA A 15 -2.92 -4.11 11.78
N HIS A 16 -3.72 -4.39 12.80
CA HIS A 16 -4.37 -3.37 13.63
C HIS A 16 -3.80 -3.34 15.05
N THR A 17 -2.49 -3.57 15.18
CA THR A 17 -1.78 -3.57 16.46
C THR A 17 -0.48 -2.80 16.31
N GLY A 18 -0.27 -1.82 17.20
CA GLY A 18 0.89 -0.96 17.17
C GLY A 18 1.08 -0.30 15.79
N LEU A 19 2.30 -0.38 15.27
CA LEU A 19 2.72 0.27 14.03
C LEU A 19 2.97 -0.72 12.89
N GLN A 20 2.59 -1.99 13.07
CA GLN A 20 2.88 -3.08 12.14
C GLN A 20 2.39 -2.82 10.70
N LYS A 21 1.32 -2.03 10.52
CA LYS A 21 0.86 -1.60 9.19
C LYS A 21 1.96 -0.81 8.46
N LEU A 22 2.60 0.13 9.15
CA LEU A 22 3.63 1.00 8.56
C LEU A 22 4.86 0.18 8.13
N ASP A 23 5.15 -0.91 8.84
CA ASP A 23 6.24 -1.85 8.53
C ASP A 23 5.87 -2.89 7.45
N GLY A 24 4.75 -2.72 6.75
CA GLY A 24 4.41 -3.54 5.58
C GLY A 24 3.33 -4.61 5.79
N LEU A 25 2.73 -4.74 6.98
CA LEU A 25 1.66 -5.74 7.20
C LEU A 25 0.30 -5.23 6.71
N TYR A 26 0.09 -5.32 5.39
CA TYR A 26 -1.17 -5.00 4.72
C TYR A 26 -1.31 -5.74 3.38
N GLY A 27 -2.50 -5.66 2.78
CA GLY A 27 -2.74 -6.20 1.45
C GLY A 27 -4.17 -5.97 0.95
N SER A 28 -4.42 -6.19 -0.33
CA SER A 28 -5.75 -6.02 -0.93
C SER A 28 -6.69 -7.21 -0.62
N ILE A 29 -7.99 -6.94 -0.55
CA ILE A 29 -9.07 -7.93 -0.56
C ILE A 29 -10.08 -7.51 -1.63
N VAL A 30 -10.18 -8.25 -2.72
CA VAL A 30 -11.17 -7.98 -3.77
C VAL A 30 -12.29 -9.01 -3.68
N VAL A 31 -13.51 -8.55 -3.39
CA VAL A 31 -14.72 -9.40 -3.39
C VAL A 31 -15.43 -9.19 -4.72
N ARG A 32 -15.24 -10.13 -5.64
CA ARG A 32 -15.85 -10.08 -6.97
C ARG A 32 -17.30 -10.57 -6.95
N GLN A 33 -18.10 -10.04 -7.86
CA GLN A 33 -19.45 -10.53 -8.14
C GLN A 33 -19.60 -10.90 -9.61
N PRO A 34 -20.56 -11.79 -9.96
CA PRO A 34 -20.82 -12.12 -11.35
C PRO A 34 -21.21 -10.87 -12.15
N PRO A 35 -20.85 -10.78 -13.46
CA PRO A 35 -21.20 -9.65 -14.31
C PRO A 35 -22.69 -9.30 -14.31
N SER A 36 -23.57 -10.30 -14.22
CA SER A 36 -25.03 -10.10 -14.16
C SER A 36 -25.52 -9.32 -12.93
N LYS A 37 -24.69 -9.17 -11.90
CA LYS A 37 -24.97 -8.38 -10.68
C LYS A 37 -24.17 -7.09 -10.61
N ASP A 38 -23.21 -6.88 -11.51
CA ASP A 38 -22.44 -5.65 -11.60
C ASP A 38 -23.05 -4.70 -12.64
N PRO A 39 -23.66 -3.57 -12.20
CA PRO A 39 -24.25 -2.60 -13.12
C PRO A 39 -23.22 -1.99 -14.08
N ASN A 40 -21.93 -2.03 -13.73
CA ASN A 40 -20.84 -1.48 -14.53
C ASN A 40 -20.11 -2.54 -15.36
N SER A 41 -20.52 -3.81 -15.33
CA SER A 41 -19.83 -4.89 -16.05
C SER A 41 -19.72 -4.69 -17.55
N HIS A 42 -20.60 -3.88 -18.13
CA HIS A 42 -20.59 -3.53 -19.55
C HIS A 42 -19.59 -2.40 -19.90
N LEU A 43 -18.94 -1.78 -18.91
CA LEU A 43 -17.99 -0.68 -19.08
C LEU A 43 -16.54 -1.14 -19.15
N TYR A 44 -16.27 -2.44 -18.97
CA TYR A 44 -14.91 -2.99 -18.99
C TYR A 44 -14.91 -4.44 -19.52
N ASP A 45 -13.80 -4.84 -20.14
CA ASP A 45 -13.63 -6.20 -20.65
C ASP A 45 -13.07 -7.16 -19.58
N TYR A 46 -12.21 -6.64 -18.68
CA TYR A 46 -11.47 -7.46 -17.73
C TYR A 46 -11.35 -6.81 -16.33
N ASP A 47 -11.64 -7.62 -15.30
CA ASP A 47 -11.25 -7.36 -13.90
C ASP A 47 -10.21 -8.41 -13.49
N LEU A 48 -8.94 -8.07 -13.70
CA LEU A 48 -7.79 -8.93 -13.39
C LEU A 48 -7.17 -8.53 -12.06
N THR A 49 -6.50 -9.48 -11.40
CA THR A 49 -5.73 -9.18 -10.18
C THR A 49 -4.59 -8.20 -10.42
N THR A 50 -4.09 -8.09 -11.66
CA THR A 50 -3.08 -7.10 -12.07
C THR A 50 -3.63 -5.67 -12.15
N HIS A 51 -4.94 -5.47 -12.18
CA HIS A 51 -5.55 -4.13 -12.17
C HIS A 51 -5.66 -3.55 -10.74
N VAL A 52 -5.26 -4.30 -9.72
CA VAL A 52 -5.26 -3.82 -8.34
C VAL A 52 -4.03 -2.94 -8.12
N MET A 53 -4.28 -1.68 -7.73
CA MET A 53 -3.25 -0.77 -7.25
C MET A 53 -3.44 -0.56 -5.75
N LEU A 54 -2.43 -0.94 -4.97
CA LEU A 54 -2.34 -0.67 -3.54
C LEU A 54 -1.24 0.37 -3.30
N LEU A 55 -1.64 1.52 -2.74
CA LEU A 55 -0.74 2.62 -2.43
C LEU A 55 -0.33 2.56 -0.96
N SER A 56 0.95 2.77 -0.69
CA SER A 56 1.46 2.95 0.66
C SER A 56 2.57 4.00 0.69
N ASP A 57 2.76 4.62 1.84
CA ASP A 57 4.01 5.28 2.17
C ASP A 57 5.07 4.25 2.59
N TRP A 58 6.34 4.67 2.63
CA TRP A 58 7.44 3.85 3.08
C TRP A 58 8.50 4.65 3.83
N LEU A 59 8.82 4.16 5.02
CA LEU A 59 9.89 4.68 5.87
C LEU A 59 11.18 3.89 5.59
N HIS A 60 12.33 4.56 5.60
CA HIS A 60 13.65 3.90 5.55
C HIS A 60 14.19 3.52 6.94
N GLU A 61 13.30 3.36 7.90
CA GLU A 61 13.55 2.92 9.27
C GLU A 61 12.31 2.20 9.80
N ASP A 62 12.44 1.48 10.92
CA ASP A 62 11.28 0.82 11.53
C ASP A 62 10.31 1.90 12.04
N ALA A 63 9.00 1.70 11.89
CA ALA A 63 8.01 2.70 12.29
C ALA A 63 8.07 3.03 13.78
N ALA A 64 8.50 2.08 14.62
CA ALA A 64 8.72 2.29 16.05
C ALA A 64 9.90 3.21 16.36
N GLU A 65 10.87 3.34 15.46
CA GLU A 65 11.99 4.30 15.58
C GLU A 65 11.53 5.71 15.20
N ARG A 66 10.58 5.82 14.26
CA ARG A 66 10.00 7.10 13.83
C ARG A 66 8.96 7.64 14.81
N TYR A 67 8.13 6.80 15.40
CA TYR A 67 7.00 7.21 16.24
C TYR A 67 7.42 7.56 17.67
N PRO A 68 6.87 8.62 18.31
CA PRO A 68 5.84 9.55 17.82
C PRO A 68 6.38 10.70 16.97
N GLY A 69 7.68 10.71 16.71
CA GLY A 69 8.44 11.77 16.05
C GLY A 69 9.84 11.82 16.61
N ARG A 70 10.80 12.26 15.79
CA ARG A 70 12.15 12.55 16.27
C ARG A 70 12.13 13.86 17.07
N LEU A 71 12.91 13.94 18.14
CA LEU A 71 12.90 15.09 19.05
C LEU A 71 13.79 16.26 18.60
N ALA A 72 14.80 16.00 17.75
CA ALA A 72 15.85 16.98 17.45
C ALA A 72 16.09 17.20 15.96
N VAL A 73 16.10 16.14 15.14
CA VAL A 73 16.43 16.20 13.71
C VAL A 73 15.38 15.43 12.93
N ASN A 74 14.83 16.05 11.88
CA ASN A 74 13.74 15.50 11.07
C ASN A 74 12.51 15.14 11.93
N THR A 75 11.94 16.15 12.59
CA THR A 75 10.79 16.01 13.52
C THR A 75 9.47 15.67 12.80
N GLY A 76 9.48 15.61 11.47
CA GLY A 76 8.33 15.25 10.65
C GLY A 76 7.97 13.77 10.73
N GLN A 77 6.87 13.43 10.08
CA GLN A 77 6.43 12.04 9.85
C GLN A 77 6.37 11.72 8.36
N ASP A 78 6.95 12.59 7.52
CA ASP A 78 6.96 12.41 6.09
C ASP A 78 7.77 11.15 5.74
N PRO A 79 7.22 10.29 4.86
CA PRO A 79 7.93 9.12 4.40
C PRO A 79 9.00 9.49 3.37
N GLU A 80 10.04 8.68 3.29
CA GLU A 80 11.08 8.86 2.27
C GLU A 80 10.59 8.45 0.88
N ASN A 81 9.56 7.59 0.78
CA ASN A 81 9.06 7.11 -0.49
C ASN A 81 7.55 6.78 -0.48
N VAL A 82 6.98 6.69 -1.67
CA VAL A 82 5.64 6.13 -1.92
C VAL A 82 5.79 4.87 -2.75
N LEU A 83 5.01 3.85 -2.42
CA LEU A 83 4.99 2.57 -3.12
C LEU A 83 3.65 2.39 -3.84
N ILE A 84 3.74 1.82 -5.05
CA ILE A 84 2.62 1.25 -5.80
C ILE A 84 2.86 -0.25 -5.84
N ASN A 85 1.94 -1.04 -5.27
CA ASN A 85 2.08 -2.50 -5.12
C ASN A 85 3.42 -2.93 -4.51
N GLY A 86 3.90 -2.17 -3.52
CA GLY A 86 5.16 -2.46 -2.83
C GLY A 86 6.43 -2.03 -3.59
N LYS A 87 6.31 -1.34 -4.72
CA LYS A 87 7.45 -0.84 -5.50
C LYS A 87 7.48 0.69 -5.53
N GLY A 88 8.68 1.24 -5.38
CA GLY A 88 8.95 2.66 -5.53
C GLY A 88 10.41 2.90 -5.86
N GLN A 89 10.70 4.02 -6.53
CA GLN A 89 12.05 4.49 -6.79
C GLN A 89 12.37 5.64 -5.85
N PHE A 90 13.53 5.59 -5.22
CA PHE A 90 13.98 6.61 -4.27
C PHE A 90 15.25 7.27 -4.77
N ARG A 91 15.30 8.60 -4.64
CA ARG A 91 16.52 9.39 -4.80
C ARG A 91 17.02 9.82 -3.44
N ASP A 92 18.22 9.38 -3.07
CA ASP A 92 18.88 9.91 -1.88
C ASP A 92 19.19 11.40 -2.10
N PRO A 93 18.64 12.32 -1.28
CA PRO A 93 18.84 13.75 -1.45
C PRO A 93 20.28 14.19 -1.16
N ASN A 94 21.06 13.39 -0.41
CA ASN A 94 22.43 13.71 -0.04
C ASN A 94 23.45 13.20 -1.06
N THR A 95 23.26 11.98 -1.55
CA THR A 95 24.21 11.33 -2.47
C THR A 95 23.79 11.42 -3.94
N GLY A 96 22.52 11.70 -4.20
CA GLY A 96 21.93 11.67 -5.54
C GLY A 96 21.74 10.28 -6.11
N PHE A 97 22.10 9.22 -5.37
CA PHE A 97 21.91 7.83 -5.77
C PHE A 97 20.43 7.51 -5.97
N MET A 98 20.13 6.72 -6.99
CA MET A 98 18.78 6.29 -7.34
C MET A 98 18.65 4.78 -7.20
N THR A 99 17.59 4.31 -6.54
CA THR A 99 17.23 2.89 -6.61
C THR A 99 16.71 2.54 -8.01
N ASN A 100 17.02 1.33 -8.48
CA ASN A 100 16.61 0.83 -9.81
C ASN A 100 15.43 -0.16 -9.73
N THR A 101 14.51 0.06 -8.79
CA THR A 101 13.28 -0.75 -8.68
C THR A 101 12.45 -0.55 -9.95
N PRO A 102 11.98 -1.62 -10.63
CA PRO A 102 11.05 -1.47 -11.74
C PRO A 102 9.79 -0.72 -11.29
N LEU A 103 9.29 0.18 -12.14
CA LEU A 103 8.00 0.81 -11.90
C LEU A 103 6.91 -0.25 -11.97
N GLU A 104 5.93 -0.13 -11.08
CA GLU A 104 4.71 -0.93 -11.21
C GLU A 104 3.90 -0.41 -12.41
N VAL A 105 3.34 -1.34 -13.19
CA VAL A 105 2.57 -1.08 -14.42
C VAL A 105 1.20 -1.71 -14.29
#